data_AF-A0A1H1EYI9-F1
#
_entry.id   AF-A0A1H1EYI9-F1
#
_cell.length_a   1.000
_cell.length_b   1.000
_cell.length_c   1.000
_cell.angle_alpha   90.00
_cell.angle_beta   90.00
_cell.angle_gamma   90.00
#
_symmetry.space_group_name_H-M   'P 1'
#
loop_
_entity.id
_entity.type
_entity.pdbx_description
1 polymer ?
#
loop_
_entity_poly.entity_id
_entity_poly.type
_entity_poly.pdbx_seq_one_letter_code
_entity_poly.pdbx_strand_id
1 'polypeptide(L)'
;MDSEAVNAAATRFEKFRRSRIDLVNDENPLTPAESEGVPAWWRELGSNGRRNAARVAAEWAKVFPTAFERLRDEVAVACEVYPARLESPKRSGVCLLYVFDPVVEDRPLIALGFPPASSITGIAATLPPELHQFYLAMHDGFDANVAAGAKCVPGSGDLTNAQEVAGMYDETREYLAVPVPYEPHVADLIAIWTDDTSGLHAFIDSTRAEGNCWRSAGGILDSVDDAAYPRSTALDEIEQGILPEIGWWDRHG
;
A
#
# COMPACT_ATOMS: atom_id res chain seq x y z
N MET A 1 -10.85 24.69 -3.50
CA MET A 1 -11.27 23.32 -3.83
C MET A 1 -11.39 22.57 -2.54
N ASP A 2 -12.45 21.82 -2.42
CA ASP A 2 -13.67 22.24 -1.75
C ASP A 2 -14.10 21.01 -0.96
N SER A 3 -14.84 21.18 0.14
CA SER A 3 -15.42 20.03 0.84
C SER A 3 -16.20 19.12 -0.13
N GLU A 4 -16.62 19.64 -1.29
CA GLU A 4 -17.25 18.93 -2.40
C GLU A 4 -16.41 17.80 -3.01
N ALA A 5 -15.09 17.94 -3.21
CA ALA A 5 -14.27 16.86 -3.78
C ALA A 5 -14.10 15.70 -2.80
N VAL A 6 -13.94 16.02 -1.50
CA VAL A 6 -13.82 15.02 -0.44
C VAL A 6 -15.17 14.40 -0.08
N ASN A 7 -16.25 15.18 -0.10
CA ASN A 7 -17.61 14.66 0.03
C ASN A 7 -17.97 13.77 -1.16
N ALA A 8 -17.58 14.13 -2.38
CA ALA A 8 -17.77 13.29 -3.56
C ALA A 8 -16.97 11.96 -3.45
N ALA A 9 -15.74 12.02 -2.94
CA ALA A 9 -14.93 10.85 -2.63
C ALA A 9 -15.57 9.95 -1.55
N ALA A 10 -15.99 10.52 -0.42
CA ALA A 10 -16.61 9.83 0.71
C ALA A 10 -17.99 9.23 0.36
N THR A 11 -18.89 10.01 -0.25
CA THR A 11 -20.22 9.55 -0.69
C THR A 11 -20.11 8.42 -1.72
N ARG A 12 -19.08 8.43 -2.56
CA ARG A 12 -18.89 7.37 -3.55
C ARG A 12 -18.24 6.12 -2.95
N PHE A 13 -17.35 6.27 -1.98
CA PHE A 13 -16.85 5.14 -1.18
C PHE A 13 -17.98 4.37 -0.48
N GLU A 14 -18.95 5.09 0.10
CA GLU A 14 -20.18 4.51 0.67
C GLU A 14 -20.93 3.64 -0.34
N LYS A 15 -20.99 4.09 -1.60
CA LYS A 15 -21.74 3.41 -2.67
C LYS A 15 -21.11 2.10 -3.13
N PHE A 16 -19.78 1.95 -3.04
CA PHE A 16 -19.08 0.78 -3.61
C PHE A 16 -18.89 -0.39 -2.62
N ARG A 17 -18.80 -0.12 -1.31
CA ARG A 17 -18.27 -1.13 -0.35
C ARG A 17 -19.03 -1.26 0.96
N ARG A 18 -20.20 -0.63 1.15
CA ARG A 18 -20.85 -0.51 2.49
C ARG A 18 -19.87 0.03 3.53
N SER A 19 -18.98 0.92 3.10
CA SER A 19 -17.88 1.40 3.91
C SER A 19 -17.98 2.92 3.99
N ARG A 20 -17.71 3.51 5.14
CA ARG A 20 -17.84 4.96 5.35
C ARG A 20 -16.47 5.56 5.59
N ILE A 21 -16.23 6.73 5.00
CA ILE A 21 -15.05 7.55 5.28
C ILE A 21 -15.52 8.86 5.88
N ASP A 22 -15.12 9.12 7.12
CA ASP A 22 -15.41 10.37 7.82
C ASP A 22 -14.10 11.16 8.00
N LEU A 23 -14.07 12.41 7.55
CA LEU A 23 -12.89 13.25 7.77
C LEU A 23 -12.69 13.57 9.25
N VAL A 24 -11.42 13.62 9.64
CA VAL A 24 -10.98 14.16 10.92
C VAL A 24 -10.72 15.65 10.75
N ASN A 25 -11.39 16.47 11.55
CA ASN A 25 -11.29 17.92 11.52
C ASN A 25 -11.69 18.52 12.88
N ASP A 26 -11.80 19.85 12.98
CA ASP A 26 -12.15 20.52 14.23
C ASP A 26 -13.55 20.15 14.77
N GLU A 27 -14.48 19.79 13.90
CA GLU A 27 -15.84 19.37 14.26
C GLU A 27 -15.91 17.88 14.62
N ASN A 28 -14.98 17.08 14.08
CA ASN A 28 -14.86 15.64 14.29
C ASN A 28 -13.42 15.23 14.62
N PRO A 29 -12.85 15.72 15.73
CA PRO A 29 -11.43 15.52 16.05
C PRO A 29 -11.14 14.06 16.40
N LEU A 30 -9.86 13.67 16.35
CA LEU A 30 -9.43 12.37 16.88
C LEU A 30 -9.84 12.23 18.35
N THR A 31 -10.33 11.05 18.72
CA THR A 31 -10.52 10.70 20.13
C THR A 31 -9.16 10.53 20.82
N PRO A 32 -9.10 10.57 22.16
CA PRO A 32 -7.85 10.32 22.88
C PRO A 32 -7.21 8.97 22.54
N ALA A 33 -8.02 7.90 22.47
CA ALA A 33 -7.54 6.56 22.14
C ALA A 33 -6.96 6.49 20.71
N GLU A 34 -7.62 7.14 19.74
CA GLU A 34 -7.11 7.24 18.37
C GLU A 34 -5.83 8.08 18.30
N SER A 35 -5.74 9.15 19.08
CA SER A 35 -4.57 10.02 19.15
C SER A 35 -3.34 9.30 19.71
N GLU A 36 -3.54 8.40 20.67
CA GLU A 36 -2.47 7.56 21.23
C GLU A 36 -2.01 6.48 20.24
N GLY A 37 -2.90 6.04 19.35
CA GLY A 37 -2.63 5.02 18.33
C GLY A 37 -1.95 5.51 17.06
N VAL A 38 -1.62 6.80 16.94
CA VAL A 38 -1.01 7.35 15.71
C VAL A 38 0.27 8.17 16.00
N PRO A 39 1.22 8.25 15.04
CA PRO A 39 2.41 9.08 15.18
C PRO A 39 2.08 10.55 15.44
N ALA A 40 3.00 11.26 16.12
CA ALA A 40 2.82 12.69 16.42
C ALA A 40 2.53 13.53 15.16
N TRP A 41 3.24 13.27 14.06
CA TRP A 41 3.07 14.02 12.83
C TRP A 41 1.68 13.82 12.19
N TRP A 42 0.99 12.69 12.44
CA TRP A 42 -0.39 12.47 11.99
C TRP A 42 -1.37 13.36 12.75
N ARG A 43 -1.17 13.51 14.06
CA ARG A 43 -2.00 14.36 14.92
C ARG A 43 -1.88 15.84 14.59
N GLU A 44 -0.74 16.23 14.05
CA GLU A 44 -0.46 17.59 13.63
C GLU A 44 -0.95 17.90 12.21
N LEU A 45 -1.53 16.92 11.50
CA LEU A 45 -2.22 17.18 10.24
C LEU A 45 -3.51 17.93 10.55
N GLY A 46 -3.65 19.10 9.93
CA GLY A 46 -4.89 19.88 10.02
C GLY A 46 -5.91 19.45 8.97
N SER A 47 -6.98 20.22 8.84
CA SER A 47 -8.02 20.01 7.82
C SER A 47 -7.62 20.44 6.39
N ASN A 48 -6.41 20.98 6.18
CA ASN A 48 -5.95 21.46 4.87
C ASN A 48 -5.18 20.38 4.10
N GLY A 49 -5.89 19.62 3.26
CA GLY A 49 -5.36 18.42 2.61
C GLY A 49 -4.11 18.66 1.76
N ARG A 50 -4.08 19.71 0.94
CA ARG A 50 -2.92 19.99 0.08
C ARG A 50 -1.66 20.39 0.86
N ARG A 51 -1.82 21.10 1.98
CA ARG A 51 -0.68 21.42 2.87
C ARG A 51 -0.14 20.19 3.58
N ASN A 52 -1.02 19.25 3.91
CA ASN A 52 -0.62 18.00 4.54
C ASN A 52 0.17 17.10 3.58
N ALA A 53 -0.14 17.10 2.28
CA ALA A 53 0.47 16.21 1.30
C ALA A 53 2.01 16.36 1.21
N ALA A 54 2.51 17.60 1.04
CA ALA A 54 3.94 17.89 1.04
C ALA A 54 4.62 17.52 2.38
N ARG A 55 3.91 17.71 3.49
CA ARG A 55 4.39 17.32 4.82
C ARG A 55 4.51 15.79 4.95
N VAL A 56 3.51 15.04 4.50
CA VAL A 56 3.51 13.57 4.50
C VAL A 56 4.67 13.05 3.68
N ALA A 57 4.85 13.55 2.45
CA ALA A 57 5.98 13.19 1.59
C ALA A 57 7.34 13.46 2.27
N ALA A 58 7.46 14.58 3.00
CA ALA A 58 8.67 14.90 3.77
C ALA A 58 8.90 13.94 4.95
N GLU A 59 7.85 13.49 5.64
CA GLU A 59 7.99 12.47 6.70
C GLU A 59 8.42 11.13 6.11
N TRP A 60 7.84 10.73 4.98
CA TRP A 60 8.25 9.52 4.26
C TRP A 60 9.72 9.59 3.85
N ALA A 61 10.21 10.76 3.42
CA ALA A 61 11.61 10.95 3.04
C ALA A 61 12.61 10.83 4.18
N LYS A 62 12.20 11.06 5.43
CA LYS A 62 13.05 10.80 6.60
C LYS A 62 13.21 9.31 6.88
N VAL A 63 12.18 8.53 6.58
CA VAL A 63 12.17 7.07 6.79
C VAL A 63 12.91 6.38 5.64
N PHE A 64 12.57 6.72 4.41
CA PHE A 64 13.11 6.13 3.19
C PHE A 64 13.67 7.22 2.29
N PRO A 65 14.94 7.64 2.45
CA PRO A 65 15.50 8.74 1.66
C PRO A 65 15.52 8.45 0.15
N THR A 66 15.83 7.21 -0.22
CA THR A 66 16.08 6.77 -1.60
C THR A 66 15.02 5.82 -2.17
N ALA A 67 14.00 5.46 -1.40
CA ALA A 67 12.90 4.63 -1.88
C ALA A 67 11.60 5.44 -1.91
N PHE A 68 10.62 4.99 -2.69
CA PHE A 68 9.36 5.69 -2.94
C PHE A 68 9.54 7.09 -3.53
N GLU A 69 10.62 7.35 -4.27
CA GLU A 69 10.92 8.71 -4.76
C GLU A 69 9.79 9.23 -5.64
N ARG A 70 9.34 8.43 -6.60
CA ARG A 70 8.28 8.81 -7.55
C ARG A 70 6.96 8.97 -6.83
N LEU A 71 6.63 8.03 -5.95
CA LEU A 71 5.38 8.07 -5.18
C LEU A 71 5.33 9.28 -4.23
N ARG A 72 6.43 9.60 -3.54
CA ARG A 72 6.52 10.80 -2.69
C ARG A 72 6.35 12.08 -3.51
N ASP A 73 6.97 12.15 -4.69
CA ASP A 73 6.83 13.32 -5.58
C ASP A 73 5.37 13.48 -6.01
N GLU A 74 4.70 12.41 -6.42
CA GLU A 74 3.26 12.43 -6.74
C GLU A 74 2.40 12.87 -5.57
N VAL A 75 2.65 12.33 -4.37
CA VAL A 75 1.96 12.77 -3.15
C VAL A 75 2.19 14.27 -2.92
N ALA A 76 3.40 14.77 -3.13
CA ALA A 76 3.69 16.18 -2.89
C ALA A 76 3.01 17.12 -3.90
N VAL A 77 2.85 16.71 -5.17
CA VAL A 77 2.44 17.62 -6.26
C VAL A 77 0.99 17.46 -6.71
N ALA A 78 0.49 16.22 -6.74
CA ALA A 78 -0.77 15.83 -7.38
C ALA A 78 -1.78 15.22 -6.39
N CYS A 79 -1.54 15.35 -5.08
CA CYS A 79 -2.36 14.75 -4.04
C CYS A 79 -2.82 15.77 -2.99
N GLU A 80 -4.01 15.54 -2.45
CA GLU A 80 -4.47 16.09 -1.18
C GLU A 80 -4.54 14.97 -0.13
N VAL A 81 -4.03 15.23 1.08
CA VAL A 81 -3.96 14.23 2.14
C VAL A 81 -4.74 14.65 3.37
N TYR A 82 -5.76 13.88 3.74
CA TYR A 82 -6.63 14.18 4.88
C TYR A 82 -6.52 13.09 5.96
N PRO A 83 -6.43 13.45 7.25
CA PRO A 83 -6.72 12.47 8.29
C PRO A 83 -8.20 12.09 8.23
N ALA A 84 -8.50 10.81 8.31
CA ALA A 84 -9.85 10.27 8.16
C ALA A 84 -10.08 9.04 9.04
N ARG A 85 -11.34 8.64 9.18
CA ARG A 85 -11.78 7.37 9.77
C ARG A 85 -12.43 6.52 8.71
N LEU A 86 -12.02 5.28 8.64
CA LEU A 86 -12.61 4.25 7.83
C LEU A 86 -13.51 3.37 8.71
N GLU A 87 -14.73 3.13 8.27
CA GLU A 87 -15.56 2.01 8.71
C GLU A 87 -15.76 1.07 7.53
N SER A 88 -15.25 -0.16 7.60
CA SER A 88 -15.50 -1.19 6.60
C SER A 88 -15.55 -2.60 7.22
N PRO A 89 -16.15 -3.59 6.53
CA PRO A 89 -16.15 -4.97 7.00
C PRO A 89 -14.76 -5.60 7.10
N LYS A 90 -13.78 -5.16 6.28
CA LYS A 90 -12.42 -5.72 6.26
C LYS A 90 -11.53 -5.03 7.29
N ARG A 91 -11.57 -3.70 7.36
CA ARG A 91 -10.73 -2.89 8.25
C ARG A 91 -11.44 -1.60 8.66
N SER A 92 -11.36 -1.25 9.93
CA SER A 92 -11.92 0.00 10.46
C SER A 92 -10.90 0.69 11.36
N GLY A 93 -10.89 2.02 11.38
CA GLY A 93 -9.99 2.82 12.20
C GLY A 93 -9.53 4.11 11.52
N VAL A 94 -8.58 4.80 12.15
CA VAL A 94 -7.96 6.01 11.60
C VAL A 94 -7.08 5.65 10.40
N CYS A 95 -7.04 6.52 9.39
CA CYS A 95 -6.21 6.40 8.21
C CYS A 95 -5.85 7.79 7.66
N LEU A 96 -4.89 7.83 6.74
CA LEU A 96 -4.68 8.96 5.83
C LEU A 96 -5.38 8.67 4.51
N LEU A 97 -6.27 9.57 4.12
CA LEU A 97 -6.95 9.58 2.83
C LEU A 97 -6.12 10.39 1.83
N TYR A 98 -5.62 9.70 0.81
CA TYR A 98 -4.89 10.29 -0.32
C TYR A 98 -5.87 10.46 -1.48
N VAL A 99 -6.07 11.70 -1.93
CA VAL A 99 -6.94 12.03 -3.07
C VAL A 99 -6.06 12.60 -4.17
N PHE A 100 -5.89 11.84 -5.25
CA PHE A 100 -5.09 12.24 -6.40
C PHE A 100 -5.95 12.88 -7.48
N ASP A 101 -5.39 13.90 -8.12
CA ASP A 101 -6.05 14.60 -9.21
C ASP A 101 -6.37 13.62 -10.37
N PRO A 102 -7.62 13.65 -10.88
CA PRO A 102 -8.00 12.84 -12.04
C PRO A 102 -7.15 13.18 -13.27
N VAL A 103 -6.79 12.15 -14.04
CA VAL A 103 -6.02 12.31 -15.29
C VAL A 103 -6.86 12.05 -16.52
N VAL A 104 -7.70 11.01 -16.48
CA VAL A 104 -8.46 10.53 -17.66
C VAL A 104 -9.96 10.39 -17.38
N GLU A 105 -10.35 9.99 -16.17
CA GLU A 105 -11.75 10.00 -15.74
C GLU A 105 -12.03 11.29 -14.94
N ASP A 106 -13.23 11.88 -15.02
CA ASP A 106 -13.67 13.00 -14.15
C ASP A 106 -13.81 12.59 -12.66
N ARG A 107 -12.95 11.72 -12.15
CA ARG A 107 -13.06 11.09 -10.83
C ARG A 107 -11.70 11.03 -10.14
N PRO A 108 -11.60 11.53 -8.90
CA PRO A 108 -10.35 11.45 -8.15
C PRO A 108 -9.99 9.98 -7.86
N LEU A 109 -8.70 9.68 -7.96
CA LEU A 109 -8.15 8.39 -7.54
C LEU A 109 -7.86 8.45 -6.05
N ILE A 110 -8.26 7.42 -5.30
CA ILE A 110 -8.26 7.45 -3.84
C ILE A 110 -7.47 6.26 -3.30
N ALA A 111 -6.55 6.56 -2.39
CA ALA A 111 -5.79 5.58 -1.62
C ALA A 111 -5.93 5.83 -0.10
N LEU A 112 -5.71 4.78 0.71
CA LEU A 112 -5.74 4.84 2.17
C LEU A 112 -4.43 4.28 2.74
N GLY A 113 -3.73 5.08 3.55
CA GLY A 113 -2.59 4.61 4.33
C GLY A 113 -2.97 4.46 5.80
N PHE A 114 -2.64 3.32 6.42
CA PHE A 114 -3.01 3.03 7.80
C PHE A 114 -1.89 3.38 8.79
N PRO A 115 -2.19 3.71 10.06
CA PRO A 115 -1.18 4.06 11.06
C PRO A 115 -0.12 2.97 11.18
N PRO A 116 1.16 3.32 11.42
CA PRO A 116 2.19 2.32 11.66
C PRO A 116 1.85 1.38 12.82
N ALA A 117 2.31 0.14 12.72
CA ALA A 117 2.15 -0.86 13.77
C ALA A 117 3.00 -0.49 14.99
N SER A 118 2.54 -0.87 16.18
CA SER A 118 3.33 -0.72 17.41
C SER A 118 4.44 -1.79 17.53
N SER A 119 4.25 -2.92 16.87
CA SER A 119 5.19 -4.04 16.87
C SER A 119 4.92 -4.97 15.68
N ILE A 120 5.96 -5.65 15.22
CA ILE A 120 5.88 -6.67 14.17
C ILE A 120 5.90 -8.06 14.80
N THR A 121 4.97 -8.93 14.41
CA THR A 121 4.83 -10.30 14.93
C THR A 121 4.40 -11.27 13.81
N GLY A 122 4.37 -12.57 14.10
CA GLY A 122 3.91 -13.58 13.14
C GLY A 122 4.78 -13.63 11.87
N ILE A 123 4.14 -13.81 10.71
CA ILE A 123 4.81 -13.84 9.40
C ILE A 123 5.63 -12.57 9.16
N ALA A 124 5.11 -11.41 9.53
CA ALA A 124 5.79 -10.14 9.33
C ALA A 124 7.17 -10.08 10.00
N ALA A 125 7.39 -10.84 11.09
CA ALA A 125 8.67 -10.87 11.81
C ALA A 125 9.80 -11.53 11.01
N THR A 126 9.50 -12.30 9.95
CA THR A 126 10.50 -12.91 9.06
C THR A 126 10.91 -12.00 7.91
N LEU A 127 10.23 -10.86 7.73
CA LEU A 127 10.52 -9.94 6.65
C LEU A 127 11.88 -9.22 6.83
N PRO A 128 12.49 -8.75 5.72
CA PRO A 128 13.66 -7.90 5.78
C PRO A 128 13.46 -6.60 6.57
N PRO A 129 14.55 -6.01 7.11
CA PRO A 129 14.49 -4.80 7.93
C PRO A 129 13.79 -3.61 7.26
N GLU A 130 13.92 -3.45 5.95
CA GLU A 130 13.28 -2.36 5.19
C GLU A 130 11.75 -2.45 5.19
N LEU A 131 11.20 -3.67 5.18
CA LEU A 131 9.75 -3.88 5.30
C LEU A 131 9.28 -3.70 6.74
N HIS A 132 10.08 -4.09 7.74
CA HIS A 132 9.79 -3.73 9.14
C HIS A 132 9.71 -2.22 9.29
N GLN A 133 10.63 -1.49 8.69
CA GLN A 133 10.63 -0.04 8.71
C GLN A 133 9.40 0.55 8.03
N PHE A 134 8.92 -0.07 6.94
CA PHE A 134 7.68 0.35 6.28
C PHE A 134 6.49 0.25 7.24
N TYR A 135 6.30 -0.93 7.85
CA TYR A 135 5.18 -1.18 8.75
C TYR A 135 5.25 -0.40 10.06
N LEU A 136 6.45 -0.16 10.61
CA LEU A 136 6.65 0.51 11.90
C LEU A 136 6.78 2.03 11.82
N ALA A 137 7.15 2.58 10.67
CA ALA A 137 7.43 4.02 10.55
C ALA A 137 6.61 4.75 9.48
N MET A 138 6.10 4.04 8.46
CA MET A 138 5.39 4.64 7.34
C MET A 138 3.89 4.32 7.37
N HIS A 139 3.53 3.05 7.15
CA HIS A 139 2.15 2.59 7.11
C HIS A 139 2.01 1.11 7.45
N ASP A 140 1.06 0.74 8.32
CA ASP A 140 0.69 -0.67 8.54
C ASP A 140 -0.30 -1.15 7.47
N GLY A 141 0.14 -1.14 6.22
CA GLY A 141 -0.67 -1.44 5.04
C GLY A 141 -1.17 -0.18 4.32
N PHE A 142 -1.44 -0.34 3.03
CA PHE A 142 -1.78 0.75 2.12
C PHE A 142 -2.72 0.26 1.01
N ASP A 143 -3.95 0.77 0.98
CA ASP A 143 -4.93 0.47 -0.06
C ASP A 143 -4.77 1.46 -1.21
N ALA A 144 -4.18 1.03 -2.33
CA ALA A 144 -3.86 1.90 -3.45
C ALA A 144 -5.05 2.17 -4.38
N ASN A 145 -6.03 1.27 -4.41
CA ASN A 145 -7.27 1.45 -5.14
C ASN A 145 -8.47 1.02 -4.31
N VAL A 146 -9.03 2.00 -3.61
CA VAL A 146 -10.12 1.78 -2.66
C VAL A 146 -11.44 1.43 -3.37
N ALA A 147 -11.65 1.94 -4.59
CA ALA A 147 -12.83 1.65 -5.39
C ALA A 147 -12.85 0.20 -5.91
N ALA A 148 -11.69 -0.28 -6.38
CA ALA A 148 -11.50 -1.68 -6.75
C ALA A 148 -11.39 -2.60 -5.53
N GLY A 149 -10.94 -2.07 -4.37
CA GLY A 149 -10.87 -2.70 -3.05
C GLY A 149 -10.22 -4.08 -3.04
N ALA A 150 -9.20 -4.22 -3.87
CA ALA A 150 -8.50 -5.46 -4.18
C ALA A 150 -6.99 -5.25 -4.34
N LYS A 151 -6.52 -3.99 -4.43
CA LYS A 151 -5.12 -3.65 -4.70
C LYS A 151 -4.50 -2.95 -3.51
N CYS A 152 -3.62 -3.64 -2.80
CA CYS A 152 -3.04 -3.11 -1.57
C CYS A 152 -1.69 -3.72 -1.20
N VAL A 153 -1.01 -3.00 -0.32
CA VAL A 153 0.00 -3.55 0.59
C VAL A 153 -0.76 -4.06 1.83
N PRO A 154 -0.77 -5.36 2.12
CA PRO A 154 -1.44 -5.89 3.32
C PRO A 154 -0.83 -5.29 4.59
N GLY A 155 -1.65 -5.16 5.65
CA GLY A 155 -1.13 -4.85 6.98
C GLY A 155 -0.26 -5.99 7.50
N SER A 156 0.68 -5.68 8.39
CA SER A 156 1.62 -6.67 8.94
C SER A 156 0.93 -7.87 9.61
N GLY A 157 -0.24 -7.66 10.22
CA GLY A 157 -1.07 -8.73 10.80
C GLY A 157 -1.87 -9.56 9.79
N ASP A 158 -2.00 -9.08 8.55
CA ASP A 158 -2.79 -9.69 7.48
C ASP A 158 -1.91 -10.29 6.38
N LEU A 159 -0.60 -10.32 6.58
CA LEU A 159 0.35 -10.93 5.65
C LEU A 159 0.10 -12.44 5.54
N THR A 160 0.17 -12.93 4.31
CA THR A 160 -0.03 -14.33 3.95
C THR A 160 1.14 -14.80 3.10
N ASN A 161 1.39 -16.11 3.11
CA ASN A 161 2.38 -16.72 2.22
C ASN A 161 1.73 -17.13 0.88
N ALA A 162 2.54 -17.45 -0.13
CA ALA A 162 2.05 -17.84 -1.45
C ALA A 162 1.17 -19.12 -1.40
N GLN A 163 1.41 -20.01 -0.45
CA GLN A 163 0.59 -21.22 -0.25
C GLN A 163 -0.87 -20.85 0.12
N GLU A 164 -1.05 -19.86 0.98
CA GLU A 164 -2.36 -19.37 1.44
C GLU A 164 -3.09 -18.55 0.38
N VAL A 165 -2.36 -17.75 -0.40
CA VAL A 165 -2.94 -16.84 -1.41
C VAL A 165 -3.56 -17.60 -2.58
N ALA A 166 -2.91 -18.66 -3.07
CA ALA A 166 -3.34 -19.36 -4.29
C ALA A 166 -4.04 -20.70 -4.03
N GLY A 167 -4.06 -21.19 -2.79
CA GLY A 167 -4.72 -22.44 -2.41
C GLY A 167 -4.28 -23.69 -3.18
N MET A 168 -3.19 -23.64 -3.97
CA MET A 168 -2.83 -24.70 -4.94
C MET A 168 -1.33 -24.91 -5.20
N TYR A 169 -0.41 -24.23 -4.51
CA TYR A 169 1.02 -24.47 -4.72
C TYR A 169 1.59 -25.54 -3.77
N ASP A 170 1.04 -26.76 -3.75
CA ASP A 170 1.68 -27.85 -3.00
C ASP A 170 2.98 -28.33 -3.69
N GLU A 171 3.14 -28.07 -5.00
CA GLU A 171 4.34 -28.41 -5.78
C GLU A 171 4.72 -27.27 -6.75
N THR A 172 5.79 -26.53 -6.45
CA THR A 172 6.22 -25.30 -7.16
C THR A 172 6.56 -25.49 -8.64
N ARG A 173 6.93 -26.70 -9.07
CA ARG A 173 7.50 -26.92 -10.40
C ARG A 173 6.58 -26.65 -11.58
N GLU A 174 5.28 -26.84 -11.43
CA GLU A 174 4.34 -26.71 -12.57
C GLU A 174 3.98 -25.25 -12.89
N TYR A 175 4.39 -24.32 -12.03
CA TYR A 175 3.96 -22.93 -12.08
C TYR A 175 5.10 -21.93 -12.31
N LEU A 176 6.34 -22.39 -12.47
CA LEU A 176 7.50 -21.51 -12.68
C LEU A 176 7.64 -21.11 -14.15
N ALA A 177 7.86 -19.81 -14.40
CA ALA A 177 8.34 -19.34 -15.70
C ALA A 177 9.81 -19.78 -15.91
N VAL A 178 10.04 -20.81 -16.72
CA VAL A 178 11.40 -21.34 -16.97
C VAL A 178 12.13 -20.45 -17.99
N PRO A 179 13.40 -20.06 -17.75
CA PRO A 179 14.28 -20.44 -16.63
C PRO A 179 14.26 -19.47 -15.44
N VAL A 180 14.17 -20.01 -14.21
CA VAL A 180 14.25 -19.24 -12.95
C VAL A 180 15.64 -19.30 -12.31
N PRO A 181 16.08 -18.26 -11.57
CA PRO A 181 17.39 -18.23 -10.91
C PRO A 181 17.55 -19.28 -9.79
N TYR A 182 16.46 -19.64 -9.12
CA TYR A 182 16.35 -20.77 -8.19
C TYR A 182 14.86 -21.11 -7.99
N GLU A 183 14.57 -22.24 -7.34
CA GLU A 183 13.19 -22.61 -6.99
C GLU A 183 12.92 -22.22 -5.53
N PRO A 184 12.03 -21.25 -5.25
CA PRO A 184 11.67 -20.85 -3.90
C PRO A 184 10.68 -21.85 -3.30
N HIS A 185 10.60 -21.94 -1.98
CA HIS A 185 9.52 -22.67 -1.32
C HIS A 185 8.33 -21.73 -1.08
N VAL A 186 7.11 -22.11 -1.47
CA VAL A 186 5.95 -21.20 -1.42
C VAL A 186 5.59 -20.73 0.00
N ALA A 187 5.90 -21.52 1.03
CA ALA A 187 5.67 -21.12 2.41
C ALA A 187 6.59 -19.96 2.86
N ASP A 188 7.73 -19.78 2.16
CA ASP A 188 8.71 -18.74 2.46
C ASP A 188 8.48 -17.46 1.65
N LEU A 189 7.61 -17.52 0.64
CA LEU A 189 7.20 -16.40 -0.20
C LEU A 189 6.07 -15.63 0.47
N ILE A 190 6.35 -14.44 0.98
CA ILE A 190 5.37 -13.60 1.68
C ILE A 190 4.83 -12.54 0.73
N ALA A 191 3.50 -12.43 0.64
CA ALA A 191 2.83 -11.46 -0.24
C ALA A 191 2.96 -10.03 0.32
N ILE A 192 3.69 -9.18 -0.39
CA ILE A 192 3.92 -7.76 -0.02
C ILE A 192 3.06 -6.79 -0.82
N TRP A 193 2.48 -7.26 -1.92
CA TRP A 193 1.48 -6.55 -2.71
C TRP A 193 0.46 -7.56 -3.24
N THR A 194 -0.81 -7.20 -3.21
CA THR A 194 -1.90 -8.02 -3.72
C THR A 194 -2.77 -7.21 -4.67
N ASP A 195 -3.21 -7.85 -5.76
CA ASP A 195 -4.30 -7.42 -6.64
C ASP A 195 -5.28 -8.59 -6.77
N ASP A 196 -6.24 -8.66 -5.85
CA ASP A 196 -7.26 -9.71 -5.82
C ASP A 196 -8.16 -9.69 -7.06
N THR A 197 -8.16 -8.61 -7.85
CA THR A 197 -9.00 -8.52 -9.06
C THR A 197 -8.38 -9.28 -10.22
N SER A 198 -7.06 -9.17 -10.39
CA SER A 198 -6.33 -9.86 -11.44
C SER A 198 -5.68 -11.17 -10.97
N GLY A 199 -5.62 -11.41 -9.65
CA GLY A 199 -4.84 -12.48 -9.04
C GLY A 199 -3.33 -12.22 -9.14
N LEU A 200 -2.93 -10.95 -9.33
CA LEU A 200 -1.53 -10.57 -9.35
C LEU A 200 -1.04 -10.33 -7.92
N HIS A 201 0.08 -10.94 -7.58
CA HIS A 201 0.70 -10.75 -6.27
C HIS A 201 2.20 -10.54 -6.46
N ALA A 202 2.78 -9.66 -5.65
CA ALA A 202 4.23 -9.60 -5.49
C ALA A 202 4.61 -10.22 -4.15
N PHE A 203 5.63 -11.06 -4.17
CA PHE A 203 6.13 -11.77 -3.00
C PHE A 203 7.60 -11.45 -2.75
N ILE A 204 8.01 -11.61 -1.51
CA ILE A 204 9.42 -11.68 -1.12
C ILE A 204 9.75 -13.04 -0.51
N ASP A 205 10.91 -13.59 -0.87
CA ASP A 205 11.47 -14.76 -0.20
C ASP A 205 12.12 -14.37 1.13
N SER A 206 11.49 -14.78 2.23
CA SER A 206 11.93 -14.49 3.59
C SER A 206 13.20 -15.23 4.04
N THR A 207 13.66 -16.24 3.28
CA THR A 207 14.89 -16.98 3.60
C THR A 207 16.16 -16.31 3.07
N ARG A 208 16.01 -15.26 2.26
CA ARG A 208 17.10 -14.60 1.57
C ARG A 208 17.35 -13.21 2.15
N ALA A 209 18.62 -12.94 2.48
CA ALA A 209 19.03 -11.69 3.11
C ALA A 209 18.91 -10.45 2.20
N GLU A 210 18.88 -10.63 0.87
CA GLU A 210 18.70 -9.55 -0.10
C GLU A 210 17.70 -9.98 -1.19
N GLY A 211 16.84 -9.03 -1.56
CA GLY A 211 15.80 -9.06 -2.60
C GLY A 211 15.81 -10.26 -3.55
N ASN A 212 14.84 -11.15 -3.35
CA ASN A 212 14.37 -12.06 -4.39
C ASN A 212 12.86 -11.88 -4.45
N CYS A 213 12.46 -10.87 -5.20
CA CYS A 213 11.06 -10.59 -5.44
C CYS A 213 10.51 -11.55 -6.50
N TRP A 214 9.29 -11.99 -6.26
CA TRP A 214 8.57 -12.89 -7.14
C TRP A 214 7.22 -12.26 -7.50
N ARG A 215 6.71 -12.52 -8.69
CA ARG A 215 5.37 -12.12 -9.08
C ARG A 215 4.56 -13.33 -9.48
N SER A 216 3.30 -13.40 -9.06
CA SER A 216 2.35 -14.31 -9.68
C SER A 216 1.44 -13.56 -10.63
N ALA A 217 1.21 -14.10 -11.82
CA ALA A 217 0.18 -13.65 -12.75
C ALA A 217 -0.54 -14.86 -13.35
N GLY A 218 -1.86 -14.95 -13.18
CA GLY A 218 -2.65 -16.07 -13.70
C GLY A 218 -2.23 -17.44 -13.16
N GLY A 219 -1.70 -17.48 -11.93
CA GLY A 219 -1.20 -18.70 -11.29
C GLY A 219 0.22 -19.11 -11.70
N ILE A 220 0.90 -18.33 -12.55
CA ILE A 220 2.30 -18.55 -12.91
C ILE A 220 3.16 -17.66 -12.02
N LEU A 221 4.14 -18.26 -11.36
CA LEU A 221 5.14 -17.60 -10.52
C LEU A 221 6.41 -17.33 -11.34
N ASP A 222 6.85 -16.08 -11.35
CA ASP A 222 8.04 -15.62 -12.07
C ASP A 222 8.95 -14.81 -11.15
N SER A 223 10.26 -14.88 -11.40
CA SER A 223 11.23 -14.06 -10.68
C SER A 223 11.27 -12.66 -11.29
N VAL A 224 11.28 -11.63 -10.45
CA VAL A 224 11.38 -10.24 -10.90
C VAL A 224 12.79 -9.93 -11.40
N ASP A 225 13.80 -10.67 -10.94
CA ASP A 225 15.20 -10.48 -11.29
C ASP A 225 15.57 -11.29 -12.55
N ASP A 226 15.15 -10.81 -13.72
CA ASP A 226 15.70 -11.26 -15.01
C ASP A 226 17.01 -10.51 -15.31
N ALA A 227 17.93 -11.13 -16.04
CA ALA A 227 19.26 -10.61 -16.42
C ALA A 227 19.21 -9.24 -17.15
N ALA A 228 18.04 -8.78 -17.57
CA ALA A 228 17.79 -7.50 -18.21
C ALA A 228 17.44 -6.33 -17.25
N TYR A 229 17.05 -6.60 -16.00
CA TYR A 229 16.66 -5.58 -15.02
C TYR A 229 17.45 -5.75 -13.71
N PRO A 230 18.24 -4.76 -13.27
CA PRO A 230 18.98 -4.87 -12.01
C PRO A 230 18.00 -4.98 -10.81
N ARG A 231 18.36 -5.88 -9.88
CA ARG A 231 17.66 -6.26 -8.63
C ARG A 231 16.61 -5.25 -8.16
N SER A 232 15.33 -5.59 -8.37
CA SER A 232 14.22 -4.83 -7.80
C SER A 232 14.13 -5.11 -6.30
N THR A 233 14.09 -4.08 -5.45
CA THR A 233 13.86 -4.28 -4.02
C THR A 233 12.37 -4.50 -3.73
N ALA A 234 12.03 -5.03 -2.55
CA ALA A 234 10.63 -5.14 -2.15
C ALA A 234 9.90 -3.79 -2.11
N LEU A 235 10.62 -2.71 -1.76
CA LEU A 235 10.04 -1.37 -1.76
C LEU A 235 9.79 -0.87 -3.19
N ASP A 236 10.66 -1.20 -4.14
CA ASP A 236 10.44 -0.89 -5.56
C ASP A 236 9.21 -1.62 -6.10
N GLU A 237 9.02 -2.89 -5.72
CA GLU A 237 7.84 -3.67 -6.10
C GLU A 237 6.54 -3.08 -5.54
N ILE A 238 6.57 -2.65 -4.27
CA ILE A 238 5.44 -1.95 -3.66
C ILE A 238 5.15 -0.64 -4.42
N GLU A 239 6.18 0.16 -4.70
CA GLU A 239 6.02 1.41 -5.44
C GLU A 239 5.43 1.16 -6.85
N GLN A 240 5.95 0.18 -7.58
CA GLN A 240 5.48 -0.20 -8.92
C GLN A 240 4.04 -0.73 -8.91
N GLY A 241 3.60 -1.35 -7.82
CA GLY A 241 2.19 -1.72 -7.62
C GLY A 241 1.29 -0.49 -7.41
N ILE A 242 1.74 0.49 -6.63
CA ILE A 242 0.94 1.67 -6.27
C ILE A 242 0.82 2.68 -7.42
N LEU A 243 1.92 2.96 -8.13
CA LEU A 243 1.98 4.03 -9.15
C LEU A 243 0.88 3.94 -10.23
N PRO A 244 0.58 2.77 -10.84
CA PRO A 244 -0.53 2.66 -11.79
C PRO A 244 -1.88 3.02 -11.19
N GLU A 245 -2.14 2.64 -9.93
CA GLU A 245 -3.44 2.83 -9.29
C GLU A 245 -3.74 4.28 -8.95
N ILE A 246 -2.70 5.10 -8.79
CA ILE A 246 -2.82 6.53 -8.58
C ILE A 246 -2.71 7.34 -9.89
N GLY A 247 -2.70 6.68 -11.04
CA GLY A 247 -2.73 7.30 -12.37
C GLY A 247 -1.38 7.87 -12.83
N TRP A 248 -0.26 7.33 -12.33
CA TRP A 248 1.07 7.85 -12.66
C TRP A 248 1.39 7.77 -14.15
N TRP A 249 1.15 6.62 -14.78
CA TRP A 249 1.46 6.39 -16.19
C TRP A 249 0.64 7.29 -17.12
N ASP A 250 -0.58 7.65 -16.73
CA ASP A 250 -1.41 8.56 -17.51
C ASP A 250 -0.87 10.01 -17.46
N ARG A 251 -0.16 10.40 -16.40
CA ARG A 251 0.42 11.75 -16.25
C ARG A 251 1.79 11.91 -16.91
N HIS A 252 2.55 10.82 -17.03
CA HIS A 252 3.97 10.85 -17.42
C HIS A 252 4.31 10.00 -18.66
N GLY A 253 3.32 9.33 -19.26
CA GLY A 253 3.45 8.46 -20.43
C GLY A 253 3.26 9.13 -21.79
#